data_AF-A0A9P6QNK1-F1
#
_entry.id   AF-A0A9P6QNK1-F1
#
_cell.length_a   1.000
_cell.length_b   1.000
_cell.length_c   1.000
_cell.angle_alpha   90.00
_cell.angle_beta   90.00
_cell.angle_gamma   90.00
#
_symmetry.space_group_name_H-M   'P 1'
#
loop_
_entity.id
_entity.type
_entity.pdbx_description
1 polymer ?
#
loop_
_entity_poly.entity_id
_entity_poly.type
_entity_poly.pdbx_seq_one_letter_code
_entity_poly.pdbx_strand_id
1 'polypeptide(L)'
;MVDTAVYMAKVAEQAERYDEMVSHMKDITKHVPLTLVDRNLLSVAFKNLIGARRAAWRIVSSIEEKEISNNRENRVDNLKVYRAKIEKELNETCADIFHILDDE
;
A
#
# COMPACT_ATOMS: atom_id res chain seq x y z
N MET A 1 4.10 -22.76 9.84
CA MET A 1 3.65 -21.36 10.04
C MET A 1 4.28 -20.45 9.00
N VAL A 2 5.62 -20.32 8.94
CA VAL A 2 6.32 -19.51 7.92
C VAL A 2 5.97 -19.96 6.48
N ASP A 3 6.01 -21.27 6.21
CA ASP A 3 5.67 -21.81 4.87
C ASP A 3 4.23 -21.49 4.44
N THR A 4 3.29 -21.45 5.39
CA THR A 4 1.89 -21.09 5.11
C THR A 4 1.75 -19.62 4.74
N ALA A 5 2.46 -18.73 5.45
CA ALA A 5 2.45 -17.30 5.14
C ALA A 5 3.11 -17.00 3.78
N VAL A 6 4.22 -17.65 3.45
CA VAL A 6 4.89 -17.51 2.14
C VAL A 6 3.98 -18.02 1.02
N TYR A 7 3.34 -19.18 1.22
CA TYR A 7 2.39 -19.71 0.24
C TYR A 7 1.21 -18.75 0.01
N MET A 8 0.61 -18.25 1.08
CA MET A 8 -0.50 -17.29 0.98
C MET A 8 -0.07 -15.96 0.36
N ALA A 9 1.14 -15.46 0.63
CA ALA A 9 1.68 -14.28 -0.03
C ALA A 9 1.80 -14.48 -1.56
N LYS A 10 2.25 -15.65 -2.01
CA LYS A 10 2.30 -15.99 -3.45
C LYS A 10 0.91 -16.10 -4.07
N VAL A 11 -0.06 -16.68 -3.36
CA VAL A 11 -1.45 -16.72 -3.82
C VAL A 11 -2.03 -15.31 -3.93
N ALA A 12 -1.78 -14.45 -2.93
CA ALA A 12 -2.22 -13.06 -2.93
C ALA A 12 -1.58 -12.25 -4.07
N GLU A 13 -0.30 -12.50 -4.39
CA GLU A 13 0.40 -11.92 -5.55
C GLU A 13 -0.33 -12.26 -6.86
N GLN A 14 -0.64 -13.54 -7.09
CA GLN A 14 -1.34 -13.99 -8.30
C GLN A 14 -2.78 -13.45 -8.39
N ALA A 15 -3.40 -13.17 -7.24
CA ALA A 15 -4.73 -12.58 -7.15
C ALA A 15 -4.71 -11.04 -7.16
N GLU A 16 -3.53 -10.41 -7.31
CA GLU A 16 -3.33 -8.96 -7.22
C GLU A 16 -3.84 -8.32 -5.91
N ARG A 17 -3.94 -9.11 -4.83
CA ARG A 17 -4.37 -8.67 -3.50
C ARG A 17 -3.16 -8.23 -2.66
N TYR A 18 -2.50 -7.15 -3.10
CA TYR A 18 -1.24 -6.69 -2.52
C TYR A 18 -1.33 -6.24 -1.05
N ASP A 19 -2.50 -5.73 -0.62
CA ASP A 19 -2.77 -5.44 0.80
C ASP A 19 -2.59 -6.69 1.69
N GLU A 20 -3.15 -7.82 1.27
CA GLU A 20 -3.00 -9.10 1.98
C GLU A 20 -1.62 -9.70 1.82
N MET A 21 -1.01 -9.56 0.64
CA MET A 21 0.36 -9.97 0.42
C MET A 21 1.30 -9.29 1.43
N VAL A 22 1.17 -7.97 1.65
CA VAL A 22 1.92 -7.24 2.67
C VAL A 22 1.63 -7.77 4.07
N SER A 23 0.37 -8.06 4.40
CA SER A 23 0.00 -8.61 5.71
C SER A 23 0.66 -9.97 5.98
N HIS A 24 0.70 -10.86 4.98
CA HIS A 24 1.37 -12.16 5.10
C HIS A 24 2.89 -12.01 5.22
N MET A 25 3.49 -11.10 4.46
CA MET A 25 4.93 -10.83 4.53
C MET A 25 5.36 -10.22 5.87
N LYS A 26 4.53 -9.36 6.46
CA LYS A 26 4.73 -8.81 7.82
C LYS A 26 4.66 -9.86 8.93
N ASP A 27 3.92 -10.94 8.73
CA ASP A 27 3.89 -12.03 9.71
C ASP A 27 5.20 -12.82 9.65
N ILE A 28 5.74 -13.07 8.45
CA ILE A 28 7.02 -13.78 8.27
C ILE A 28 8.16 -13.08 9.01
N THR A 29 8.22 -11.73 8.94
CA THR A 29 9.31 -10.93 9.53
C THR A 29 9.38 -11.06 11.06
N LYS A 30 8.28 -11.46 11.72
CA LYS A 30 8.21 -11.61 13.19
C LYS A 30 8.78 -12.92 13.69
N HIS A 31 8.83 -13.95 12.84
CA HIS A 31 9.17 -15.31 13.27
C HIS A 31 10.57 -15.73 12.82
N VAL A 32 11.08 -15.18 11.72
CA VAL A 32 12.37 -15.57 11.13
C VAL A 32 13.07 -14.39 10.44
N PRO A 33 14.42 -14.36 10.43
CA PRO A 33 15.17 -13.43 9.60
C PRO A 33 14.82 -13.59 8.12
N LEU A 34 14.69 -12.48 7.41
CA LEU A 34 14.30 -12.48 6.01
C LEU A 34 15.41 -13.05 5.11
N THR A 35 15.06 -14.03 4.28
CA THR A 35 15.95 -14.47 3.20
C THR A 35 15.92 -13.48 2.04
N LEU A 36 16.88 -13.58 1.11
CA LEU A 36 16.88 -12.76 -0.11
C LEU A 36 15.57 -12.90 -0.92
N VAL A 37 14.99 -14.10 -0.95
CA VAL A 37 13.72 -14.37 -1.64
C VAL A 37 12.56 -13.66 -0.95
N ASP A 38 12.54 -13.70 0.38
CA ASP A 38 11.47 -13.05 1.17
C ASP A 38 11.57 -11.52 1.08
N ARG A 39 12.78 -10.95 1.09
CA ARG A 39 13.00 -9.51 0.88
C ARG A 39 12.53 -9.05 -0.50
N ASN A 40 12.77 -9.86 -1.54
CA ASN A 40 12.22 -9.58 -2.87
C ASN A 40 10.69 -9.63 -2.88
N LEU A 41 10.09 -10.64 -2.26
CA LEU A 41 8.63 -10.79 -2.20
C LEU A 41 7.99 -9.62 -1.43
N LEU A 42 8.61 -9.19 -0.33
CA LEU A 42 8.23 -8.02 0.45
C LEU A 42 8.29 -6.74 -0.42
N SER A 43 9.38 -6.57 -1.17
CA SER A 43 9.56 -5.43 -2.07
C SER A 43 8.50 -5.38 -3.17
N VAL A 44 8.16 -6.54 -3.76
CA VAL A 44 7.10 -6.64 -4.77
C VAL A 44 5.74 -6.26 -4.17
N ALA A 45 5.41 -6.77 -2.98
CA ALA A 45 4.16 -6.48 -2.29
C ALA A 45 3.98 -4.98 -2.04
N PHE A 46 4.96 -4.35 -1.38
CA PHE A 46 4.93 -2.92 -1.05
C PHE A 46 4.96 -2.04 -2.29
N LYS A 47 5.77 -2.35 -3.31
CA LYS A 47 5.83 -1.58 -4.56
C LYS A 47 4.46 -1.52 -5.23
N ASN A 48 3.76 -2.65 -5.30
CA ASN A 48 2.46 -2.71 -5.96
C ASN A 48 1.37 -2.04 -5.13
N LEU A 49 1.38 -2.21 -3.80
CA LEU A 49 0.45 -1.52 -2.91
C LEU A 49 0.60 0.01 -2.99
N ILE A 50 1.82 0.53 -2.84
CA ILE A 50 2.11 1.96 -2.96
C ILE A 50 1.78 2.45 -4.37
N GLY A 51 2.08 1.65 -5.41
CA GLY A 51 1.73 1.95 -6.79
C GLY A 51 0.23 2.17 -7.00
N ALA A 52 -0.59 1.26 -6.48
CA ALA A 52 -2.05 1.35 -6.56
C ALA A 52 -2.59 2.59 -5.81
N ARG A 53 -2.10 2.86 -4.59
CA ARG A 53 -2.50 4.04 -3.82
C ARG A 53 -2.07 5.36 -4.47
N ARG A 54 -0.86 5.43 -5.06
CA ARG A 54 -0.41 6.60 -5.84
C ARG A 54 -1.25 6.83 -7.09
N ALA A 55 -1.63 5.76 -7.79
CA ALA A 55 -2.53 5.87 -8.95
C ALA A 55 -3.90 6.41 -8.53
N ALA A 56 -4.47 5.88 -7.44
CA ALA A 56 -5.73 6.38 -6.86
C ALA A 56 -5.63 7.85 -6.47
N TRP A 57 -4.55 8.25 -5.78
CA TRP A 57 -4.31 9.65 -5.40
C TRP A 57 -4.31 10.58 -6.62
N ARG A 58 -3.58 10.22 -7.69
CA ARG A 58 -3.54 11.04 -8.93
C ARG A 58 -4.92 11.20 -9.57
N ILE A 59 -5.71 10.14 -9.60
CA ILE A 59 -7.07 10.17 -10.15
C ILE A 59 -7.94 11.13 -9.33
N VAL A 60 -7.90 11.01 -8.00
CA VAL A 60 -8.68 11.88 -7.10
C VAL A 60 -8.26 13.34 -7.25
N SER A 61 -6.96 13.63 -7.26
CA SER A 61 -6.45 14.99 -7.47
C SER A 61 -6.91 15.57 -8.82
N SER A 62 -6.90 14.78 -9.90
CA SER A 62 -7.38 15.25 -11.21
C SER A 62 -8.90 15.51 -11.23
N ILE A 63 -9.69 14.73 -10.48
CA ILE A 63 -11.13 14.97 -10.33
C ILE A 63 -11.37 16.24 -9.49
N GLU A 64 -10.61 16.43 -8.43
CA GLU A 64 -10.66 17.63 -7.58
C GLU A 64 -10.38 18.91 -8.39
N GLU A 65 -9.32 18.94 -9.19
CA GLU A 65 -8.98 20.06 -10.08
C GLU A 65 -10.11 20.41 -11.07
N LYS A 66 -10.80 19.39 -11.61
CA LYS A 66 -11.96 19.58 -12.49
C LYS A 66 -13.15 20.16 -11.75
N GLU A 67 -13.44 19.70 -10.53
CA GLU A 67 -14.57 20.21 -9.74
C GLU A 67 -14.31 21.63 -9.20
N ILE A 68 -13.05 21.99 -8.92
CA ILE A 68 -12.62 23.36 -8.62
C ILE A 68 -12.92 24.26 -9.82
N SER A 69 -12.53 23.84 -11.02
CA SER A 69 -12.79 24.61 -12.26
C SER A 69 -14.28 24.81 -12.54
N ASN A 70 -15.14 23.92 -12.04
CA ASN A 70 -16.59 23.96 -12.18
C ASN A 70 -17.32 24.71 -11.04
N ASN A 71 -16.59 25.35 -10.11
CA ASN A 71 -17.12 26.05 -8.93
C ASN A 71 -18.06 25.19 -8.05
N ARG A 72 -17.76 23.89 -7.87
CA ARG A 72 -18.57 22.96 -7.05
C ARG A 72 -17.97 22.76 -5.64
N GLU A 73 -17.99 23.81 -4.83
CA GLU A 73 -17.32 23.86 -3.51
C GLU A 73 -17.61 22.66 -2.60
N ASN A 74 -18.88 22.28 -2.43
CA ASN A 74 -19.27 21.12 -1.60
C ASN A 74 -18.62 19.80 -2.03
N ARG A 75 -18.38 19.61 -3.34
CA ARG A 75 -17.74 18.39 -3.87
C ARG A 75 -16.24 18.45 -3.72
N VAL A 76 -15.65 19.64 -3.88
CA VAL A 76 -14.23 19.88 -3.65
C VAL A 76 -13.86 19.54 -2.21
N ASP A 77 -14.67 19.95 -1.22
CA ASP A 77 -14.36 19.65 0.19
C ASP A 77 -14.44 18.15 0.50
N ASN A 78 -15.42 17.43 -0.06
CA ASN A 78 -15.48 15.97 0.05
C ASN A 78 -14.26 15.29 -0.61
N LEU A 79 -13.82 15.79 -1.77
CA LEU A 79 -12.64 15.27 -2.48
C LEU A 79 -11.34 15.54 -1.71
N LYS A 80 -11.19 16.70 -1.07
CA LYS A 80 -10.04 17.00 -0.19
C LYS A 80 -9.94 16.02 0.98
N VAL A 81 -11.07 15.73 1.64
CA VAL A 81 -11.11 14.74 2.74
C VAL A 81 -10.70 13.35 2.22
N TYR A 82 -11.21 12.96 1.05
CA TYR A 82 -10.85 11.67 0.46
C TYR A 82 -9.39 11.60 0.03
N ARG A 83 -8.84 12.68 -0.55
CA ARG A 83 -7.42 12.79 -0.91
C ARG A 83 -6.53 12.68 0.32
N ALA A 84 -6.86 13.39 1.40
CA ALA A 84 -6.14 13.32 2.68
C ALA A 84 -6.17 11.91 3.29
N LYS A 85 -7.26 11.17 3.13
CA LYS A 85 -7.32 9.76 3.52
C LYS A 85 -6.30 8.91 2.76
N ILE A 86 -6.23 9.07 1.43
CA ILE A 86 -5.25 8.32 0.60
C ILE A 86 -3.80 8.73 0.95
N GLU A 87 -3.55 10.00 1.21
CA GLU A 87 -2.23 10.48 1.66
C GLU A 87 -1.83 9.86 3.00
N LYS A 88 -2.79 9.74 3.93
CA LYS A 88 -2.57 9.06 5.21
C LYS A 88 -2.22 7.59 5.00
N GLU A 89 -3.00 6.86 4.19
CA GLU A 89 -2.73 5.44 3.87
C GLU A 89 -1.35 5.25 3.20
N LEU A 90 -0.96 6.17 2.31
CA LEU A 90 0.36 6.17 1.68
C LEU A 90 1.47 6.35 2.72
N ASN A 91 1.33 7.33 3.60
CA ASN A 91 2.32 7.61 4.64
C ASN A 91 2.45 6.45 5.63
N GLU A 92 1.33 5.85 6.05
CA GLU A 92 1.31 4.67 6.91
C GLU A 92 2.00 3.47 6.23
N THR A 93 1.69 3.22 4.96
CA THR A 93 2.33 2.13 4.20
C THR A 93 3.85 2.35 4.04
N CYS A 94 4.27 3.60 3.83
CA CYS A 94 5.69 3.95 3.76
C CYS A 94 6.38 3.83 5.13
N ALA A 95 5.74 4.25 6.22
CA ALA A 95 6.29 4.09 7.57
C ALA A 95 6.45 2.62 7.93
N ASP A 96 5.47 1.78 7.55
CA ASP A 96 5.51 0.34 7.77
C ASP A 96 6.72 -0.34 7.12
N ILE A 97 7.10 0.04 5.89
CA ILE A 97 8.28 -0.54 5.24
C ILE A 97 9.58 -0.07 5.91
N PHE A 98 9.66 1.19 6.35
CA PHE A 98 10.84 1.67 7.10
C PHE A 98 11.01 0.90 8.41
N HIS A 99 9.93 0.69 9.18
CA HIS A 99 10.00 -0.11 10.40
C HIS A 99 10.50 -1.54 10.16
N ILE A 100 10.06 -2.19 9.07
CA ILE A 100 10.52 -3.54 8.74
C ILE A 100 12.01 -3.56 8.33
N LEU A 101 12.52 -2.46 7.76
CA LEU A 101 13.92 -2.35 7.32
C LEU A 101 14.88 -1.89 8.44
N ASP A 102 14.42 -1.07 9.38
CA ASP A 102 15.22 -0.56 10.50
C ASP A 102 15.35 -1.55 11.67
N ASP A 103 14.45 -2.55 11.76
CA ASP A 103 14.49 -3.63 12.75
C ASP A 103 15.45 -4.81 12.38
N GLU A 104 16.29 -4.65 11.34
CA GLU A 104 17.41 -5.56 10.99
C GLU A 104 18.76 -5.07 11.53
#